data_AF-X1CGJ5-F1
#
_entry.id   AF-X1CGJ5-F1
#
_cell.length_a   1.000
_cell.length_b   1.000
_cell.length_c   1.000
_cell.angle_alpha   90.00
_cell.angle_beta   90.00
_cell.angle_gamma   90.00
#
_symmetry.space_group_name_H-M   'P 1'
#
loop_
_entity.id
_entity.type
_entity.pdbx_description
1 polymer ?
#
loop_
_entity_poly.entity_id
_entity_poly.type
_entity_poly.pdbx_seq_one_letter_code
_entity_poly.pdbx_strand_id
1 'polypeptide(L)' 'MKEAKKMSGFKAVPNGEEKCIWMEAGVIDYKLCNQYYNCSACPFDKAMKQTTDKNAAARLQ' A
#
# COMPACT_ATOMS: atom_id res chain seq x y z
N MET A 1 -22.04 14.60 26.16
CA MET A 1 -21.72 14.83 24.73
C MET A 1 -20.53 13.94 24.39
N LYS A 2 -20.68 13.01 23.44
CA LYS A 2 -19.68 11.97 23.16
C LYS A 2 -18.51 12.60 22.38
N GLU A 3 -17.32 12.52 22.95
CA GLU A 3 -16.08 13.02 22.34
C GLU A 3 -15.79 12.31 21.02
N ALA A 4 -15.54 13.10 19.97
CA ALA A 4 -15.14 12.60 18.67
C ALA A 4 -13.74 11.96 18.81
N LYS A 5 -13.70 10.63 18.72
CA LYS A 5 -12.49 9.81 18.72
C LYS A 5 -11.53 10.32 17.64
N LYS A 6 -10.44 10.99 18.05
CA LYS A 6 -9.36 11.46 17.18
C LYS A 6 -8.71 10.25 16.50
N MET A 7 -9.14 9.95 15.29
CA MET A 7 -8.51 8.91 14.47
C MET A 7 -7.16 9.47 14.02
N SER A 8 -6.07 8.98 14.60
CA SER A 8 -4.70 9.25 14.16
C SER A 8 -4.51 8.66 12.75
N GLY A 9 -4.84 9.41 11.71
CA GLY A 9 -4.88 8.91 10.33
C GLY A 9 -3.62 9.25 9.54
N PHE A 10 -2.95 8.21 9.02
CA PHE A 10 -2.03 8.15 7.87
C PHE A 10 -1.14 9.38 7.63
N LYS A 11 0.20 9.20 7.77
CA LYS A 11 1.22 10.19 7.39
C LYS A 11 0.81 10.86 6.06
N ALA A 12 0.61 12.19 6.10
CA ALA A 12 0.32 12.97 4.91
C ALA A 12 1.39 12.71 3.85
N VAL A 13 0.96 12.57 2.59
CA VAL A 13 1.89 12.44 1.46
C VAL A 13 2.53 13.81 1.22
N PRO A 14 3.87 13.91 1.20
CA PRO A 14 4.55 15.17 0.90
C PRO A 14 4.15 15.71 -0.49
N ASN A 15 4.13 17.04 -0.62
CA ASN A 15 3.86 17.69 -1.91
C ASN A 15 4.89 17.25 -2.96
N GLY A 16 4.42 16.82 -4.13
CA GLY A 16 5.27 16.35 -5.22
C GLY A 16 5.70 14.89 -5.12
N GLU A 17 5.28 14.17 -4.07
CA GLU A 17 5.43 12.72 -3.99
C GLU A 17 4.09 12.01 -4.23
N GLU A 18 4.18 10.76 -4.68
CA GLU A 18 3.03 9.97 -5.08
C GLU A 18 2.87 8.74 -4.19
N LYS A 19 1.63 8.30 -3.96
CA LYS A 19 1.37 7.07 -3.21
C LYS A 19 1.74 5.85 -4.04
N CYS A 20 2.29 4.82 -3.39
CA CYS A 20 2.34 3.50 -4.00
C CYS A 20 0.91 2.96 -4.19
N ILE A 21 0.64 2.22 -5.27
CA ILE A 21 -0.69 1.64 -5.54
C ILE A 21 -1.21 0.76 -4.39
N TRP A 22 -0.31 0.09 -3.67
CA TRP A 22 -0.66 -0.76 -2.52
C TRP A 22 -1.05 0.07 -1.29
N MET A 23 -0.45 1.25 -1.12
CA MET A 23 -0.84 2.22 -0.10
C MET A 23 -2.17 2.87 -0.48
N GLU A 24 -2.34 3.23 -1.74
CA GLU A 24 -3.59 3.81 -2.25
C GLU A 24 -4.78 2.86 -2.11
N ALA A 25 -4.56 1.57 -2.37
CA ALA A 25 -5.54 0.51 -2.15
C ALA A 25 -5.78 0.16 -0.66
N GLY A 26 -5.02 0.76 0.26
CA GLY A 26 -5.14 0.50 1.71
C GLY A 26 -4.62 -0.87 2.15
N VAL A 27 -3.82 -1.54 1.32
CA VAL A 27 -3.20 -2.84 1.64
C VAL A 27 -2.02 -2.67 2.59
N ILE A 28 -1.35 -1.52 2.52
CA ILE A 28 -0.25 -1.13 3.41
C ILE A 28 -0.45 0.30 3.93
N ASP A 29 0.16 0.61 5.07
CA ASP A 29 -0.02 1.90 5.71
C ASP A 29 0.73 3.04 5.01
N TYR A 30 1.96 2.80 4.57
CA TYR A 30 2.77 3.88 3.99
C TYR A 30 3.86 3.36 3.06
N LYS A 31 3.79 3.82 1.80
CA LYS A 31 4.90 3.73 0.85
C LYS A 31 4.69 4.74 -0.26
N LEU A 32 5.72 5.53 -0.53
CA LEU A 32 5.73 6.44 -1.67
C LEU A 32 6.24 5.73 -2.94
N CYS A 33 5.72 6.16 -4.08
CA CYS A 33 6.09 5.69 -5.40
C CYS A 33 7.33 6.46 -5.87
N ASN A 34 8.40 5.73 -6.19
CA ASN A 34 9.66 6.30 -6.67
C ASN A 34 10.01 5.88 -8.11
N GLN A 35 9.04 5.28 -8.83
CA GLN A 35 9.24 4.78 -10.20
C GLN A 35 8.13 5.22 -11.16
N TYR A 36 7.42 6.33 -10.87
CA TYR A 36 6.40 6.89 -11.76
C TYR A 36 5.35 5.86 -12.21
N TYR A 37 4.91 5.02 -11.27
CA TYR A 37 3.98 3.89 -11.50
C TYR A 37 4.43 2.85 -12.54
N ASN A 38 5.72 2.73 -12.82
CA ASN A 38 6.27 1.58 -13.52
C ASN A 38 6.28 0.33 -12.61
N CYS A 39 5.09 -0.13 -12.21
CA CYS A 39 4.90 -1.26 -11.30
C CYS A 39 5.47 -2.57 -11.87
N SER A 40 5.46 -2.72 -13.20
CA SER A 40 6.05 -3.88 -13.89
C SER A 40 7.53 -4.09 -13.57
N ALA A 41 8.29 -2.99 -13.38
CA ALA A 41 9.70 -3.04 -13.00
C ALA A 41 9.94 -2.81 -11.48
N CYS A 42 8.88 -2.54 -10.71
CA CYS A 42 9.00 -2.21 -9.30
C CYS A 42 9.28 -3.47 -8.46
N PRO A 43 10.41 -3.56 -7.74
CA PRO A 43 10.73 -4.73 -6.93
C PRO A 43 9.74 -4.95 -5.79
N PHE A 44 9.16 -3.86 -5.26
CA PHE A 44 8.13 -3.94 -4.23
C PHE A 44 6.83 -4.56 -4.77
N ASP A 45 6.37 -4.12 -5.94
CA ASP A 45 5.18 -4.68 -6.58
C ASP A 45 5.36 -6.17 -6.88
N LYS A 46 6.53 -6.56 -7.39
CA LYS A 46 6.88 -7.97 -7.61
C LYS A 46 6.76 -8.80 -6.33
N ALA A 47 7.31 -8.31 -5.22
CA ALA A 47 7.22 -9.01 -3.93
C ALA A 47 5.77 -9.10 -3.41
N MET A 48 4.98 -8.03 -3.54
CA MET A 48 3.58 -8.01 -3.13
C MET A 48 2.73 -9.02 -3.91
N LYS A 49 2.93 -9.09 -5.23
CA LYS A 49 2.26 -10.09 -6.10
C LYS A 49 2.63 -11.51 -5.68
N GLN A 50 3.92 -11.80 -5.51
CA GLN A 50 4.37 -13.12 -5.05
C GLN A 50 3.76 -13.53 -3.70
N THR A 51 3.65 -12.60 -2.75
CA THR A 51 2.99 -12.87 -1.46
C THR A 51 1.50 -13.12 -1.64
N THR A 52 0.84 -12.35 -2.51
CA THR A 52 -0.58 -12.52 -2.83
C THR A 52 -0.86 -13.88 -3.45
N ASP A 53 -0.02 -14.32 -4.40
CA ASP A 53 -0.14 -15.63 -5.06
C ASP A 53 0.02 -16.78 -4.05
N LYS A 54 1.01 -16.69 -3.15
CA LYS A 54 1.21 -17.67 -2.07
C LYS A 54 0.00 -17.70 -1.13
N ASN A 55 -0.54 -16.54 -0.76
CA ASN A 55 -1.72 -16.45 0.11
C ASN A 55 -2.97 -17.01 -0.56
N ALA A 56 -3.13 -16.79 -1.86
CA ALA A 56 -4.22 -17.36 -2.64
C ALA A 56 -4.10 -18.90 -2.68
N ALA A 57 -2.90 -19.42 -2.95
CA ALA A 57 -2.64 -20.87 -2.94
C ALA A 57 -2.86 -21.51 -1.56
N ALA A 58 -2.53 -20.82 -0.47
CA ALA A 58 -2.76 -21.30 0.90
C ALA A 58 -4.26 -21.34 1.26
N ARG A 59 -5.08 -20.46 0.69
CA ARG A 59 -6.53 -20.40 0.95
C ARG A 59 -7.34 -21.45 0.21
N LEU A 60 -6.77 -22.07 -0.82
CA LEU A 60 -7.40 -23.14 -1.60
C LEU A 60 -7.15 -24.54 -1.00
N GLN A 61 -6.29 -24.65 0.01
CA GLN A 61 -6.01 -25.87 0.77
C GLN A 61 -6.97 -25.98 1.95
#